data_AF-A0A662V3Q4-F1
#
_entry.id   AF-A0A662V3Q4-F1
#
_cell.length_a   1.000
_cell.length_b   1.000
_cell.length_c   1.000
_cell.angle_alpha   90.00
_cell.angle_beta   90.00
_cell.angle_gamma   90.00
#
_symmetry.space_group_name_H-M   'P 1'
#
loop_
_entity.id
_entity.type
_entity.pdbx_description
1 polymer ?
#
loop_
_entity_poly.entity_id
_entity_poly.type
_entity_poly.pdbx_seq_one_letter_code
_entity_poly.pdbx_strand_id
1 'polypeptide(L)'
;MITSRVIEFTEILSCPGIHVLGTYFINEDIYGYASLAILNYRYIIIKDRSKIKVYHRVNHVFGIDIIEKLCPKILEEEMVSLLEKTNGLSSQILLNWFYGGYILSIIRSNKIDLLDLEYVRPGLQISVAVLSKKSKVSEADISFWSLFGYCLRKTDYDLLRRISRSYGFEAGDEYILIPSWRNTLTIISKDKNGVLNALESINFKKVYQDIIIDNSGIRHIIKFDNDKLGI
;
A
#
# COMPACT_ATOMS: atom_id res chain seq x y z
N MET A 1 -37.14 -7.40 -25.55
CA MET A 1 -36.12 -8.40 -25.17
C MET A 1 -34.92 -7.68 -24.59
N ILE A 2 -34.75 -7.73 -23.27
CA ILE A 2 -33.49 -7.31 -22.64
C ILE A 2 -32.60 -8.53 -22.72
N THR A 3 -31.62 -8.53 -23.64
CA THR A 3 -30.56 -9.54 -23.62
C THR A 3 -29.77 -9.31 -22.34
N SER A 4 -30.07 -10.10 -21.29
CA SER A 4 -29.19 -10.23 -20.14
C SER A 4 -27.86 -10.74 -20.68
N ARG A 5 -26.88 -9.86 -20.86
CA ARG A 5 -25.50 -10.28 -21.08
C ARG A 5 -25.13 -11.10 -19.86
N VAL A 6 -25.09 -12.41 -20.01
CA VAL A 6 -24.53 -13.30 -19.01
C VAL A 6 -23.07 -12.90 -18.91
N ILE A 7 -22.73 -12.27 -17.80
CA ILE A 7 -21.36 -11.89 -17.51
C ILE A 7 -20.71 -13.17 -16.94
N GLU A 8 -20.06 -13.96 -17.81
CA GLU A 8 -19.37 -15.19 -17.42
C GLU A 8 -17.99 -14.89 -16.83
N PHE A 9 -17.93 -14.28 -15.65
CA PHE A 9 -16.68 -14.22 -14.88
C PHE A 9 -16.52 -15.51 -14.09
N THR A 10 -15.30 -16.06 -14.05
CA THR A 10 -15.01 -17.29 -13.28
C THR A 10 -14.42 -16.96 -11.92
N GLU A 11 -13.59 -15.92 -11.82
CA GLU A 11 -13.01 -15.49 -10.54
C GLU A 11 -12.85 -13.97 -10.47
N ILE A 12 -13.17 -13.38 -9.31
CA ILE A 12 -12.93 -11.95 -9.02
C ILE A 12 -12.13 -11.83 -7.73
N LEU A 13 -11.05 -11.06 -7.77
CA LEU A 13 -10.18 -10.82 -6.63
C LEU A 13 -10.00 -9.32 -6.37
N SER A 14 -9.96 -8.94 -5.09
CA SER A 14 -9.83 -7.54 -4.68
C SER A 14 -8.64 -7.31 -3.76
N CYS A 15 -7.56 -6.77 -4.32
CA CYS A 15 -6.33 -6.43 -3.61
C CYS A 15 -6.33 -4.95 -3.16
N PRO A 16 -5.85 -4.62 -1.95
CA PRO A 16 -5.58 -3.24 -1.57
C PRO A 16 -4.37 -2.68 -2.33
N GLY A 17 -4.26 -1.36 -2.36
CA GLY A 17 -3.11 -0.64 -2.90
C GLY A 17 -1.94 -0.76 -1.94
N ILE A 18 -0.72 -0.96 -2.43
CA ILE A 18 0.45 -1.05 -1.54
C ILE A 18 1.33 0.17 -1.76
N HIS A 19 1.66 0.85 -0.66
CA HIS A 19 2.57 1.98 -0.67
C HIS A 19 3.80 1.61 0.13
N VAL A 20 4.92 1.43 -0.58
CA VAL A 20 6.22 1.19 0.03
C VAL A 20 6.82 2.52 0.45
N LEU A 21 6.97 2.69 1.76
CA LEU A 21 7.40 3.94 2.39
C LEU A 21 8.91 4.09 2.33
N GLY A 22 9.63 3.01 2.59
CA GLY A 22 11.06 3.10 2.79
C GLY A 22 11.77 1.78 2.88
N THR A 23 13.09 1.88 2.99
CA THR A 23 14.02 0.78 3.26
C THR A 23 14.80 1.03 4.55
N TYR A 24 15.31 -0.05 5.12
CA TYR A 24 16.29 -0.01 6.20
C TYR A 24 17.30 -1.15 6.04
N PHE A 25 18.52 -0.95 6.51
CA PHE A 25 19.60 -1.93 6.47
C PHE A 25 20.02 -2.30 7.90
N ILE A 26 20.07 -3.59 8.20
CA ILE A 26 20.62 -4.14 9.45
C ILE A 26 22.11 -4.44 9.24
N ASN A 27 22.45 -5.01 8.08
CA ASN A 27 23.81 -5.14 7.55
C ASN A 27 23.76 -5.28 6.01
N GLU A 28 24.89 -5.62 5.37
CA GLU A 28 24.99 -5.74 3.90
C GLU A 28 24.02 -6.77 3.29
N ASP A 29 23.74 -7.87 4.01
CA ASP A 29 22.93 -8.99 3.52
C ASP A 29 21.51 -9.03 4.10
N ILE A 30 21.22 -8.16 5.06
CA ILE A 30 19.96 -8.11 5.80
C ILE A 30 19.40 -6.69 5.74
N TYR A 31 18.31 -6.56 5.01
CA TYR A 31 17.58 -5.30 4.83
C TYR A 31 16.08 -5.55 4.90
N GLY A 32 15.29 -4.48 4.90
CA GLY A 32 13.84 -4.58 4.97
C GLY A 32 13.14 -3.43 4.29
N TYR A 33 11.82 -3.57 4.14
CA TYR A 33 10.94 -2.52 3.68
C TYR A 33 9.89 -2.17 4.74
N ALA A 34 9.54 -0.89 4.79
CA ALA A 34 8.35 -0.41 5.48
C ALA A 34 7.26 -0.10 4.45
N SER A 35 6.02 -0.48 4.72
CA SER A 35 4.94 -0.32 3.75
C SER A 35 3.56 -0.30 4.41
N LEU A 36 2.57 0.26 3.70
CA LEU A 36 1.17 0.21 4.09
C LEU A 36 0.28 -0.36 2.99
N ALA A 37 -0.77 -1.09 3.40
CA ALA A 37 -1.89 -1.42 2.55
C ALA A 37 -2.96 -0.32 2.61
N ILE A 38 -3.59 -0.02 1.47
CA ILE A 38 -4.50 1.10 1.29
C ILE A 38 -5.85 0.60 0.77
N LEU A 39 -6.91 0.91 1.51
CA LEU A 39 -8.26 0.39 1.34
C LEU A 39 -8.99 1.01 0.14
N ASN A 40 -8.90 2.33 -0.01
CA ASN A 40 -9.65 3.06 -1.02
C ASN A 40 -8.96 3.10 -2.39
N TYR A 41 -7.76 2.50 -2.48
CA TYR A 41 -7.04 2.22 -3.72
C TYR A 41 -7.09 0.71 -3.91
N ARG A 42 -7.98 0.19 -4.77
CA ARG A 42 -8.07 -1.26 -4.98
C ARG A 42 -7.78 -1.64 -6.42
N TYR A 43 -7.14 -2.79 -6.57
CA TYR A 43 -7.05 -3.51 -7.83
C TYR A 43 -8.10 -4.60 -7.82
N ILE A 44 -8.98 -4.55 -8.82
CA ILE A 44 -9.97 -5.58 -9.08
C ILE A 44 -9.45 -6.43 -10.22
N ILE A 45 -9.17 -7.69 -9.93
CA ILE A 45 -8.68 -8.66 -10.91
C ILE A 45 -9.86 -9.53 -11.28
N ILE A 46 -10.15 -9.63 -12.57
CA ILE A 46 -11.24 -10.43 -13.09
C ILE A 46 -10.66 -11.47 -14.05
N LYS A 47 -10.92 -12.73 -13.77
CA LYS A 47 -10.64 -13.86 -14.66
C LYS A 47 -11.93 -14.26 -15.36
N ASP A 48 -11.87 -14.24 -16.68
CA ASP A 48 -12.90 -14.63 -17.62
C ASP A 48 -12.32 -15.75 -18.48
N ARG A 49 -12.62 -16.99 -18.10
CA ARG A 49 -12.04 -18.20 -18.71
C ARG A 49 -10.50 -18.15 -18.67
N SER A 50 -9.83 -18.01 -19.82
CA SER A 50 -8.37 -17.88 -19.95
C SER A 50 -7.87 -16.43 -20.01
N LYS A 51 -8.75 -15.44 -19.92
CA LYS A 51 -8.39 -14.01 -19.99
C LYS A 51 -8.42 -13.39 -18.60
N ILE A 52 -7.34 -12.71 -18.23
CA ILE A 52 -7.25 -11.95 -16.98
C ILE A 52 -7.27 -10.46 -17.33
N LYS A 53 -8.09 -9.69 -16.61
CA LYS A 53 -8.18 -8.24 -16.70
C LYS A 53 -7.97 -7.63 -15.33
N VAL A 54 -7.18 -6.56 -15.28
CA VAL A 54 -6.93 -5.78 -14.06
C VAL A 54 -7.61 -4.43 -14.21
N TYR A 55 -8.43 -4.07 -13.24
CA TYR A 55 -9.11 -2.78 -13.15
C TYR A 55 -8.63 -2.04 -11.91
N HIS A 56 -8.35 -0.74 -12.05
CA HIS A 56 -8.02 0.13 -10.93
C HIS A 56 -8.67 1.50 -11.15
N ARG A 57 -9.01 2.20 -10.06
CA ARG A 57 -9.67 3.52 -10.10
C ARG A 57 -8.69 4.69 -9.97
N VAL A 58 -7.40 4.46 -10.17
CA VAL A 58 -6.33 5.39 -9.77
C VAL A 58 -5.43 5.68 -10.96
N ASN A 59 -5.18 6.96 -11.26
CA ASN A 59 -4.33 7.41 -12.38
C ASN A 59 -2.83 7.44 -12.04
N HIS A 60 -2.46 7.34 -10.76
CA HIS A 60 -1.09 7.52 -10.25
C HIS A 60 -0.66 6.34 -9.38
N VAL A 61 -0.64 5.19 -10.02
CA VAL A 61 -0.62 3.88 -9.40
C VAL A 61 0.74 3.57 -8.75
N PHE A 62 0.71 3.14 -7.49
CA PHE A 62 1.88 2.60 -6.79
C PHE A 62 2.31 1.28 -7.44
N GLY A 63 3.38 1.31 -8.25
CA GLY A 63 3.95 0.09 -8.79
C GLY A 63 3.07 -0.70 -9.75
N ILE A 64 2.30 -0.01 -10.62
CA ILE A 64 1.40 -0.67 -11.58
C ILE A 64 2.06 -1.81 -12.35
N ASP A 65 3.32 -1.63 -12.72
CA ASP A 65 4.16 -2.59 -13.41
C ASP A 65 4.39 -3.87 -12.59
N ILE A 66 4.63 -3.74 -11.28
CA ILE A 66 4.77 -4.89 -10.39
C ILE A 66 3.40 -5.54 -10.17
N ILE A 67 2.36 -4.72 -10.01
CA ILE A 67 1.02 -5.18 -9.68
C ILE A 67 0.38 -5.92 -10.86
N GLU A 68 0.39 -5.36 -12.06
CA GLU A 68 -0.08 -6.03 -13.28
C GLU A 68 0.69 -7.32 -13.58
N LYS A 69 1.97 -7.40 -13.18
CA LYS A 69 2.77 -8.62 -13.31
C LYS A 69 2.41 -9.69 -12.27
N LEU A 70 2.13 -9.30 -11.03
CA LEU A 70 1.87 -10.23 -9.93
C LEU A 70 0.40 -10.65 -9.83
N CYS A 71 -0.53 -9.73 -10.07
CA CYS A 71 -1.97 -9.93 -9.95
C CYS A 71 -2.49 -11.16 -10.71
N PRO A 72 -2.14 -11.39 -12.00
CA PRO A 72 -2.59 -12.57 -12.73
C PRO A 72 -2.17 -13.87 -12.04
N LYS A 73 -0.95 -13.89 -11.50
CA LYS A 73 -0.39 -15.08 -10.86
C LYS A 73 -1.09 -15.45 -9.56
N ILE A 74 -1.69 -14.49 -8.85
CA ILE A 74 -2.45 -14.77 -7.62
C ILE A 74 -3.64 -15.70 -7.89
N LEU A 75 -4.21 -15.65 -9.11
CA LEU A 75 -5.31 -16.52 -9.52
C LEU A 75 -4.84 -17.86 -10.10
N GLU A 76 -3.55 -18.01 -10.34
CA GLU A 76 -2.94 -19.21 -10.94
C GLU A 76 -2.15 -20.02 -9.90
N GLU A 77 -1.57 -19.36 -8.91
CA GLU A 77 -0.68 -19.92 -7.90
C GLU A 77 -1.13 -19.54 -6.49
N GLU A 78 -0.83 -20.40 -5.51
CA GLU A 78 -1.02 -20.04 -4.10
C GLU A 78 -0.09 -18.88 -3.70
N MET A 79 -0.63 -17.93 -2.92
CA MET A 79 0.12 -16.74 -2.46
C MET A 79 1.44 -17.08 -1.77
N VAL A 80 1.48 -18.17 -1.00
CA VAL A 80 2.71 -18.65 -0.33
C VAL A 80 3.77 -19.03 -1.36
N SER A 81 3.39 -19.77 -2.41
CA SER A 81 4.31 -20.16 -3.48
C SER A 81 4.87 -18.93 -4.23
N LEU A 82 4.05 -17.90 -4.43
CA LEU A 82 4.50 -16.65 -5.04
C LEU A 82 5.50 -15.88 -4.18
N LEU A 83 5.29 -15.85 -2.85
CA LEU A 83 6.23 -15.23 -1.92
C LEU A 83 7.61 -15.90 -1.97
N GLU A 84 7.67 -17.22 -2.12
CA GLU A 84 8.93 -17.97 -2.23
C GLU A 84 9.66 -17.73 -3.56
N LYS A 85 8.94 -17.43 -4.64
CA LYS A 85 9.49 -17.26 -5.99
C LYS A 85 9.85 -15.82 -6.35
N THR A 86 9.39 -14.84 -5.57
CA THR A 86 9.61 -13.41 -5.82
C THR A 86 10.66 -12.85 -4.89
N ASN A 87 11.30 -11.74 -5.28
CA ASN A 87 12.29 -11.05 -4.47
C ASN A 87 12.04 -9.53 -4.36
N GLY A 88 12.68 -8.92 -3.36
CA GLY A 88 12.70 -7.47 -3.14
C GLY A 88 11.29 -6.88 -2.98
N LEU A 89 11.03 -5.79 -3.71
CA LEU A 89 9.75 -5.08 -3.68
C LEU A 89 8.55 -5.95 -4.10
N SER A 90 8.75 -6.94 -4.98
CA SER A 90 7.65 -7.81 -5.40
C SER A 90 7.15 -8.67 -4.24
N SER A 91 8.07 -9.25 -3.46
CA SER A 91 7.72 -10.03 -2.29
C SER A 91 7.11 -9.15 -1.20
N GLN A 92 7.58 -7.91 -1.05
CA GLN A 92 6.95 -6.94 -0.14
C GLN A 92 5.48 -6.70 -0.48
N ILE A 93 5.18 -6.45 -1.75
CA ILE A 93 3.80 -6.21 -2.21
C ILE A 93 2.90 -7.42 -1.92
N LEU A 94 3.39 -8.63 -2.20
CA LEU A 94 2.65 -9.86 -1.89
C LEU A 94 2.45 -10.03 -0.39
N LEU A 95 3.44 -9.69 0.44
CA LEU A 95 3.37 -9.78 1.90
C LEU A 95 2.30 -8.84 2.46
N ASN A 96 2.22 -7.60 1.96
CA ASN A 96 1.14 -6.67 2.31
C ASN A 96 -0.23 -7.12 1.82
N TRP A 97 -0.33 -7.72 0.64
CA TRP A 97 -1.59 -8.31 0.19
C TRP A 97 -2.00 -9.50 1.05
N PHE A 98 -1.05 -10.22 1.65
CA PHE A 98 -1.37 -11.32 2.53
C PHE A 98 -1.86 -10.85 3.91
N TYR A 99 -1.11 -9.96 4.58
CA TYR A 99 -1.41 -9.54 5.96
C TYR A 99 -2.25 -8.27 6.08
N GLY A 100 -2.13 -7.33 5.14
CA GLY A 100 -2.65 -5.96 5.28
C GLY A 100 -1.85 -5.12 6.28
N GLY A 101 -2.40 -3.96 6.64
CA GLY A 101 -1.86 -3.08 7.68
C GLY A 101 -0.57 -2.36 7.32
N TYR A 102 0.16 -1.95 8.35
CA TYR A 102 1.54 -1.47 8.24
C TYR A 102 2.49 -2.64 8.50
N ILE A 103 3.41 -2.88 7.56
CA ILE A 103 4.34 -4.01 7.64
C ILE A 103 5.78 -3.53 7.60
N LEU A 104 6.58 -4.09 8.50
CA LEU A 104 8.02 -4.19 8.37
C LEU A 104 8.39 -5.61 7.94
N SER A 105 9.20 -5.73 6.89
CA SER A 105 9.72 -7.02 6.44
C SER A 105 11.20 -7.16 6.71
N ILE A 106 11.66 -8.39 6.81
CA ILE A 106 13.09 -8.69 6.79
C ILE A 106 13.40 -9.52 5.56
N ILE A 107 14.45 -9.15 4.85
CA ILE A 107 14.95 -9.87 3.69
C ILE A 107 16.34 -10.38 4.01
N ARG A 108 16.52 -11.69 3.90
CA ARG A 108 17.80 -12.38 4.08
C ARG A 108 17.92 -13.49 3.03
N SER A 109 19.05 -13.53 2.33
CA SER A 109 19.30 -14.55 1.29
C SER A 109 18.17 -14.65 0.26
N ASN A 110 17.66 -13.50 -0.20
CA ASN A 110 16.53 -13.35 -1.12
C ASN A 110 15.17 -13.86 -0.63
N LYS A 111 15.04 -14.30 0.63
CA LYS A 111 13.76 -14.65 1.24
C LYS A 111 13.24 -13.46 2.03
N ILE A 112 11.96 -13.15 1.85
CA ILE A 112 11.25 -12.17 2.67
C ILE A 112 10.54 -12.87 3.82
N ASP A 113 10.47 -12.23 4.97
CA ASP A 113 9.64 -12.64 6.09
C ASP A 113 9.01 -11.41 6.76
N LEU A 114 7.95 -11.65 7.52
CA LEU A 114 7.29 -10.64 8.34
C LEU A 114 8.13 -10.36 9.58
N LEU A 115 8.60 -9.13 9.74
CA LEU A 115 9.31 -8.71 10.95
C LEU A 115 8.35 -8.09 11.97
N ASP A 116 7.49 -7.20 11.52
CA ASP A 116 6.49 -6.53 12.36
C ASP A 116 5.23 -6.22 11.55
N LEU A 117 4.08 -6.26 12.23
CA LEU A 117 2.77 -5.96 11.70
C LEU A 117 2.02 -5.08 12.69
N GLU A 118 1.73 -3.85 12.27
CA GLU A 118 0.95 -2.92 13.08
C GLU A 118 -0.44 -2.71 12.50
N TYR A 119 -1.45 -2.91 13.36
CA TYR A 119 -2.81 -2.47 13.08
C TYR A 119 -2.85 -0.94 13.15
N VAL A 120 -3.30 -0.30 12.09
CA VAL A 120 -3.40 1.16 12.04
C VAL A 120 -4.80 1.61 12.39
N ARG A 121 -4.93 2.33 13.50
CA ARG A 121 -6.23 2.82 13.96
C ARG A 121 -6.75 3.93 13.02
N PRO A 122 -8.04 3.89 12.62
CA PRO A 122 -8.65 5.00 11.89
C PRO A 122 -8.58 6.29 12.71
N GLY A 123 -8.14 7.40 12.10
CA GLY A 123 -8.13 8.71 12.77
C GLY A 123 -7.13 9.69 12.18
N LEU A 124 -5.97 9.20 11.74
CA LEU A 124 -4.98 10.00 11.03
C LEU A 124 -5.35 10.06 9.54
N GLN A 125 -5.52 11.28 9.01
CA GLN A 125 -5.70 11.45 7.58
C GLN A 125 -4.34 11.45 6.92
N ILE A 126 -4.12 10.41 6.13
CA ILE A 126 -2.93 10.28 5.32
C ILE A 126 -3.38 10.67 3.93
N SER A 127 -2.68 11.59 3.29
CA SER A 127 -2.84 11.90 1.88
C SER A 127 -1.51 11.57 1.19
N VAL A 128 -1.52 11.41 -0.12
CA VAL A 128 -0.26 11.24 -0.86
C VAL A 128 -0.13 12.34 -1.88
N ALA A 129 1.03 12.99 -1.86
CA ALA A 129 1.43 13.86 -2.94
C ALA A 129 2.00 12.99 -4.06
N VAL A 130 1.38 13.02 -5.23
CA VAL A 130 2.00 12.48 -6.43
C VAL A 130 2.92 13.56 -6.99
N LEU A 131 4.16 13.59 -6.50
CA LEU A 131 5.20 14.43 -7.09
C LEU A 131 5.82 13.63 -8.24
N SER A 132 5.59 14.06 -9.47
CA SER A 132 6.10 13.44 -10.70
C SER A 132 7.62 13.63 -10.88
N LYS A 133 8.41 13.19 -9.91
CA LYS A 133 9.87 13.11 -10.00
C LYS A 133 10.31 11.77 -9.42
N LYS A 134 11.29 11.13 -10.07
CA LYS A 134 11.97 9.93 -9.56
C LYS A 134 12.51 10.22 -8.14
N SER A 135 11.76 9.91 -7.09
CA SER A 135 12.27 9.93 -5.72
C SER A 135 12.98 8.60 -5.47
N LYS A 136 14.17 8.68 -4.84
CA LYS A 136 14.72 7.51 -4.16
C LYS A 136 13.79 7.20 -2.99
N VAL A 137 13.49 5.92 -2.79
CA VAL A 137 12.76 5.41 -1.62
C VAL A 137 13.48 5.92 -0.37
N SER A 138 12.75 6.37 0.65
CA SER A 138 13.38 6.84 1.88
C SER A 138 14.14 5.74 2.57
N GLU A 139 15.34 6.05 3.02
CA GLU A 139 16.15 5.15 3.84
C GLU A 139 16.23 5.72 5.25
N ALA A 140 15.91 4.91 6.24
CA ALA A 140 16.03 5.24 7.66
C ALA A 140 16.36 3.95 8.42
N ASP A 141 16.79 4.07 9.68
CA ASP A 141 17.01 2.88 10.51
C ASP A 141 15.68 2.18 10.87
N ILE A 142 15.80 0.96 11.38
CA ILE A 142 14.63 0.18 11.81
C ILE A 142 13.86 0.87 12.94
N SER A 143 14.54 1.60 13.83
CA SER A 143 13.93 2.28 14.97
C SER A 143 12.92 3.34 14.52
N PHE A 144 13.26 4.12 13.49
CA PHE A 144 12.33 5.06 12.88
C PHE A 144 11.09 4.36 12.37
N TRP A 145 11.24 3.30 11.58
CA TRP A 145 10.11 2.58 10.99
C TRP A 145 9.25 1.89 12.04
N SER A 146 9.82 1.34 13.11
CA SER A 146 9.06 0.78 14.22
C SER A 146 8.29 1.87 14.98
N LEU A 147 8.92 3.01 15.27
CA LEU A 147 8.26 4.15 15.91
C LEU A 147 7.16 4.75 15.03
N PHE A 148 7.37 4.77 13.71
CA PHE A 148 6.38 5.20 12.74
C PHE A 148 5.12 4.33 12.80
N GLY A 149 5.29 3.00 12.77
CA GLY A 149 4.18 2.04 12.94
C GLY A 149 3.45 2.21 14.27
N TYR A 150 4.19 2.40 15.36
CA TYR A 150 3.61 2.71 16.67
C TYR A 150 2.73 3.96 16.64
N CYS A 151 3.24 5.06 16.04
CA CYS A 151 2.49 6.32 15.94
C CYS A 151 1.22 6.17 15.13
N LEU A 152 1.25 5.41 14.03
CA LEU A 152 0.08 5.09 13.22
C LEU A 152 -0.96 4.31 14.05
N ARG A 153 -0.55 3.27 14.78
CA ARG A 153 -1.45 2.50 15.65
C ARG A 153 -2.09 3.36 16.74
N LYS A 154 -1.31 4.24 17.36
CA LYS A 154 -1.78 5.11 18.45
C LYS A 154 -2.45 6.40 17.97
N THR A 155 -2.44 6.67 16.66
CA THR A 155 -2.85 7.95 16.08
C THR A 155 -2.14 9.14 16.75
N ASP A 156 -0.88 8.96 17.15
CA ASP A 156 -0.08 9.98 17.86
C ASP A 156 0.69 10.84 16.85
N TYR A 157 0.01 11.87 16.36
CA TYR A 157 0.57 12.79 15.38
C TYR A 157 1.74 13.62 15.93
N ASP A 158 1.68 14.02 17.21
CA ASP A 158 2.70 14.88 17.79
C ASP A 158 4.02 14.14 17.98
N LEU A 159 3.97 12.89 18.42
CA LEU A 159 5.15 12.03 18.46
C LEU A 159 5.69 11.80 17.05
N LEU A 160 4.80 11.46 16.09
CA LEU A 160 5.18 11.24 14.70
C LEU A 160 5.90 12.46 14.10
N ARG A 161 5.37 13.66 14.33
CA ARG A 161 6.00 14.91 13.90
C ARG A 161 7.40 15.08 14.49
N ARG A 162 7.58 14.83 15.79
CA ARG A 162 8.89 14.98 16.46
C ARG A 162 9.92 14.00 15.90
N ILE A 163 9.55 12.72 15.74
CA ILE A 163 10.47 11.72 15.19
C ILE A 163 10.76 12.01 13.71
N SER A 164 9.78 12.45 12.92
CA SER A 164 10.03 12.79 11.52
C SER A 164 11.02 13.95 11.39
N ARG A 165 10.91 14.99 12.23
CA ARG A 165 11.91 16.08 12.28
C ARG A 165 13.30 15.59 12.65
N SER A 166 13.42 14.68 13.64
CA SER A 166 14.74 14.18 14.06
C SER A 166 15.45 13.36 13.00
N TYR A 167 14.70 12.76 12.07
CA TYR A 167 15.22 12.05 10.89
C TYR A 167 15.34 12.95 9.64
N GLY A 168 15.18 14.27 9.79
CA GLY A 168 15.38 15.23 8.71
C GLY A 168 14.24 15.30 7.68
N PHE A 169 13.09 14.69 7.96
CA PHE A 169 11.91 14.83 7.12
C PHE A 169 11.23 16.18 7.32
N GLU A 170 10.59 16.69 6.26
CA GLU A 170 9.83 17.93 6.33
C GLU A 170 8.56 17.71 7.15
N ALA A 171 8.47 18.39 8.30
CA ALA A 171 7.37 18.21 9.23
C ALA A 171 6.97 19.57 9.81
N GLY A 172 5.92 20.15 9.26
CA GLY A 172 5.26 21.34 9.79
C GLY A 172 4.39 21.00 11.00
N ASP A 173 3.63 21.97 11.49
CA ASP A 173 2.70 21.72 12.59
C ASP A 173 1.44 20.98 12.15
N GLU A 174 1.12 21.02 10.86
CA GLU A 174 -0.12 20.48 10.29
C GLU A 174 0.13 19.36 9.28
N TYR A 175 1.38 19.20 8.83
CA TYR A 175 1.75 18.20 7.84
C TYR A 175 3.11 17.55 8.12
N ILE A 176 3.29 16.33 7.63
CA ILE A 176 4.57 15.60 7.57
C ILE A 176 4.73 15.03 6.17
N LEU A 177 5.89 15.20 5.55
CA LEU A 177 6.22 14.66 4.23
C LEU A 177 7.34 13.63 4.35
N ILE A 178 7.06 12.40 3.91
CA ILE A 178 8.02 11.31 3.86
C ILE A 178 8.16 10.88 2.40
N PRO A 179 9.34 11.09 1.77
CA PRO A 179 9.61 10.53 0.46
C PRO A 179 9.41 9.02 0.48
N SER A 180 8.85 8.49 -0.59
CA SER A 180 8.46 7.09 -0.64
C SER A 180 8.58 6.58 -2.06
N TRP A 181 8.31 5.30 -2.28
CA TRP A 181 8.45 4.73 -3.62
C TRP A 181 7.53 5.44 -4.62
N ARG A 182 8.17 6.15 -5.57
CA ARG A 182 7.57 6.93 -6.68
C ARG A 182 6.72 8.14 -6.27
N ASN A 183 6.56 8.46 -4.99
CA ASN A 183 5.67 9.49 -4.46
C ASN A 183 6.15 10.04 -3.09
N THR A 184 5.32 10.85 -2.42
CA THR A 184 5.54 11.31 -1.03
C THR A 184 4.33 10.98 -0.17
N LEU A 185 4.53 10.23 0.91
CA LEU A 185 3.52 10.07 1.96
C LEU A 185 3.35 11.41 2.69
N THR A 186 2.14 11.94 2.69
CA THR A 186 1.80 13.21 3.31
C THR A 186 0.80 12.99 4.44
N ILE A 187 1.19 13.27 5.67
CA ILE A 187 0.35 12.97 6.83
C ILE A 187 -0.16 14.28 7.38
N ILE A 188 -1.48 14.41 7.50
CA ILE A 188 -2.15 15.62 7.97
C ILE A 188 -2.85 15.34 9.30
N SER A 189 -2.73 16.27 10.23
CA SER A 189 -3.44 16.18 11.51
C SER A 189 -4.92 16.55 11.34
N LYS A 190 -5.83 15.66 11.77
CA LYS A 190 -7.28 15.90 11.70
C LYS A 190 -7.76 16.96 12.72
N ASP A 191 -7.00 17.16 13.80
CA ASP A 191 -7.43 17.96 14.96
C ASP A 191 -7.00 19.42 14.88
N LYS A 192 -6.28 19.83 13.82
CA LYS A 192 -5.87 21.20 13.60
C LYS A 192 -6.74 21.82 12.50
N ASN A 193 -7.57 22.78 12.89
CA ASN A 193 -8.44 23.58 12.02
C ASN A 193 -7.71 24.30 10.86
N GLY A 194 -6.38 24.23 10.76
CA GLY A 194 -5.62 24.85 9.67
C GLY A 194 -5.50 24.02 8.40
N VAL A 195 -6.26 22.91 8.27
CA VAL A 195 -6.54 22.28 6.97
C VAL A 195 -6.77 23.37 5.92
N LEU A 196 -7.62 24.38 6.17
CA LEU A 196 -7.87 25.45 5.18
C LEU A 196 -6.68 26.39 4.88
N ASN A 197 -5.79 26.68 5.84
CA ASN A 197 -4.70 27.64 5.65
C ASN A 197 -3.45 27.01 5.02
N ALA A 198 -3.15 25.75 5.32
CA ALA A 198 -2.11 25.00 4.61
C ALA A 198 -2.51 24.72 3.14
N LEU A 199 -3.81 24.58 2.87
CA LEU A 199 -4.38 24.22 1.56
C LEU A 199 -4.35 25.34 0.49
N GLU A 200 -4.15 26.61 0.85
CA GLU A 200 -4.22 27.75 -0.10
C GLU A 200 -2.89 28.05 -0.82
N SER A 201 -1.74 27.69 -0.24
CA SER A 201 -0.41 28.08 -0.75
C SER A 201 0.18 27.16 -1.82
N ILE A 202 -0.38 25.96 -1.97
CA ILE A 202 0.01 24.95 -2.97
C ILE A 202 -1.27 24.60 -3.74
N ASN A 203 -1.19 24.34 -5.05
CA ASN A 203 -2.36 23.98 -5.88
C ASN A 203 -2.87 22.56 -5.53
N PHE A 204 -3.42 22.41 -4.31
CA PHE A 204 -3.71 21.17 -3.60
C PHE A 204 -4.79 20.31 -4.28
N LYS A 205 -5.75 20.96 -4.96
CA LYS A 205 -6.95 20.31 -5.54
C LYS A 205 -6.66 19.24 -6.60
N LYS A 206 -5.43 19.15 -7.14
CA LYS A 206 -5.05 18.18 -8.19
C LYS A 206 -4.01 17.14 -7.77
N VAL A 207 -3.44 17.23 -6.56
CA VAL A 207 -2.21 16.48 -6.21
C VAL A 207 -2.43 15.43 -5.10
N TYR A 208 -3.43 15.61 -4.25
CA TYR A 208 -3.64 14.78 -3.06
C TYR A 208 -4.95 13.99 -3.13
N GLN A 209 -4.88 12.71 -2.78
CA GLN A 209 -6.06 11.91 -2.48
C GLN A 209 -5.86 11.21 -1.13
N ASP A 210 -6.94 11.11 -0.38
CA ASP A 210 -6.94 10.52 0.96
C ASP A 210 -6.60 9.04 0.86
N ILE A 211 -5.80 8.57 1.80
CA ILE A 211 -5.45 7.18 2.03
C ILE A 211 -6.23 6.72 3.26
N ILE A 212 -7.02 5.68 3.07
CA ILE A 212 -7.59 4.92 4.16
C ILE A 212 -6.77 3.64 4.27
N ILE A 213 -6.13 3.38 5.42
CA ILE A 213 -5.30 2.18 5.58
C ILE A 213 -6.19 0.93 5.63
N ASP A 214 -5.82 -0.10 4.86
CA ASP A 214 -6.46 -1.42 4.89
C ASP A 214 -5.71 -2.31 5.88
N ASN A 215 -6.28 -2.60 7.05
CA ASN A 215 -5.70 -3.54 8.02
C ASN A 215 -6.00 -5.01 7.69
N SER A 216 -6.43 -5.31 6.48
CA SER A 216 -6.74 -6.66 6.03
C SER A 216 -6.06 -6.92 4.68
N GLY A 217 -5.63 -8.15 4.48
CA GLY A 217 -5.08 -8.61 3.21
C GLY A 217 -6.15 -8.71 2.11
N ILE A 218 -5.92 -9.59 1.13
CA ILE A 218 -6.87 -9.91 0.05
C ILE A 218 -8.23 -10.25 0.68
N ARG A 219 -9.24 -9.40 0.44
CA ARG A 219 -10.53 -9.47 1.16
C ARG A 219 -11.58 -10.34 0.48
N HIS A 220 -11.52 -10.44 -0.85
CA HIS A 220 -12.58 -11.09 -1.62
C HIS A 220 -11.96 -11.91 -2.73
N ILE A 221 -12.22 -13.21 -2.69
CA ILE A 221 -12.06 -14.13 -3.82
C ILE A 221 -13.45 -14.70 -4.08
N ILE A 222 -14.11 -14.20 -5.11
CA ILE A 222 -15.41 -14.73 -5.55
C ILE A 222 -15.09 -15.71 -6.67
N LYS A 223 -15.34 -17.00 -6.42
CA LYS A 223 -15.27 -18.03 -7.45
C LYS A 223 -16.68 -18.34 -7.92
N PHE A 224 -16.89 -18.31 -9.22
CA PHE A 224 -18.16 -18.67 -9.85
C PHE A 224 -18.04 -20.12 -10.34
N ASP A 225 -18.88 -20.98 -9.77
CA ASP A 225 -18.97 -22.39 -10.14
C ASP A 225 -19.94 -22.50 -11.32
N ASN A 226 -19.42 -22.55 -12.53
CA ASN A 226 -20.25 -22.68 -13.74
C ASN A 226 -20.98 -24.04 -13.80
N ASP A 227 -20.55 -25.05 -13.01
CA ASP A 227 -21.16 -26.38 -12.98
C ASP A 227 -22.40 -26.47 -12.08
N LYS A 228 -22.69 -25.43 -11.27
CA LYS A 228 -23.88 -25.36 -10.40
C LYS A 228 -24.93 -24.35 -10.82
N LEU A 229 -24.61 -23.53 -11.82
CA LEU A 229 -25.60 -22.71 -12.51
C LEU A 229 -26.17 -23.55 -13.65
N GLY A 230 -27.09 -24.45 -13.31
CA GLY A 230 -27.79 -25.27 -14.29
C GLY A 230 -28.39 -24.43 -15.41
N ILE A 231 -27.70 -24.43 -16.55
CA ILE A 231 -28.23 -24.12 -17.87
C ILE A 231 -28.03 -25.38 -18.70
#